data_AF-A0A7U5HK93-F1
#
_entry.id   AF-A0A7U5HK93-F1
#
_cell.length_a   1.000
_cell.length_b   1.000
_cell.length_c   1.000
_cell.angle_alpha   90.00
_cell.angle_beta   90.00
_cell.angle_gamma   90.00
#
_symmetry.space_group_name_H-M   'P 1'
#
loop_
_entity.id
_entity.type
_entity.pdbx_description
1 polymer ?
#
loop_
_entity_poly.entity_id
_entity_poly.type
_entity_poly.pdbx_seq_one_letter_code
_entity_poly.pdbx_strand_id
1 'polypeptide(L)'
;METQNNDWLITFLTLGDLWDAWVQAHCLIPDGYKRGQALQWSDWQFWCAAQFGRIRAGLEWNGEPLGNQAFQYRRMQVIAPQKTGKGPWAATMTLIQAVGTSEFDGWAEEGEAYRCADWGCDCGFEFPYQKGEPKGAPHPSPLIQLTATSEDQVDNTMRPLKSMIKMGPLHHLLATRGEFIRILGGLGGDDADRIDAVTASADSRVGNPVSFVLQDETGLWNKRNKMEKVADAQRRGLAGMAGRSIETTNAYDSAERSVAQTTFESTALDVFCFYIPPPKGLLWKRPKDRRRILEAVYKGSPWVNIDSVLAEANEISERDPEQAERFFGNRITYSSGTWLPTNLWEDCFALDREPA
;
A
#
# COMPACT_ATOMS: atom_id res chain seq x y z
N MET A 1 4.22 15.93 12.34
CA MET A 1 3.78 15.53 10.98
C MET A 1 4.22 16.62 10.03
N GLU A 2 5.23 16.36 9.20
CA GLU A 2 5.52 17.23 8.05
C GLU A 2 4.22 17.42 7.27
N THR A 3 3.85 18.66 7.01
CA THR A 3 2.81 19.01 6.05
C THR A 3 3.20 18.39 4.72
N GLN A 4 2.51 17.33 4.30
CA GLN A 4 2.76 16.68 3.01
C GLN A 4 2.67 17.75 1.92
N ASN A 5 3.83 18.10 1.36
CA ASN A 5 3.92 19.02 0.26
C ASN A 5 3.28 18.31 -0.95
N ASN A 6 2.22 18.89 -1.51
CA ASN A 6 1.36 18.26 -2.52
C ASN A 6 2.00 18.13 -3.92
N ASP A 7 3.31 18.36 -3.99
CA ASP A 7 4.10 18.42 -5.22
C ASP A 7 4.72 17.07 -5.57
N TRP A 8 4.63 16.06 -4.69
CA TRP A 8 5.10 14.68 -4.91
C TRP A 8 6.53 14.59 -5.48
N LEU A 9 7.37 15.57 -5.11
CA LEU A 9 8.74 15.70 -5.60
C LEU A 9 9.67 14.80 -4.80
N ILE A 10 10.40 13.92 -5.50
CA ILE A 10 11.42 13.07 -4.88
C ILE A 10 12.73 13.86 -4.71
N THR A 11 13.20 13.98 -3.47
CA THR A 11 14.47 14.65 -3.12
C THR A 11 15.36 13.77 -2.24
N PHE A 12 15.15 12.45 -2.28
CA PHE A 12 15.85 11.47 -1.46
C PHE A 12 16.18 10.25 -2.32
N LEU A 13 17.24 9.53 -1.93
CA LEU A 13 17.65 8.30 -2.62
C LEU A 13 16.63 7.19 -2.37
N THR A 14 16.19 6.55 -3.45
CA THR A 14 15.13 5.54 -3.42
C THR A 14 15.31 4.53 -4.54
N LEU A 15 14.83 3.31 -4.33
CA LEU A 15 14.63 2.31 -5.40
C LEU A 15 13.40 2.62 -6.28
N GLY A 16 12.65 3.68 -5.99
CA GLY A 16 11.40 4.03 -6.65
C GLY A 16 11.50 4.12 -8.18
N ASP A 17 12.54 4.76 -8.73
CA ASP A 17 12.73 4.90 -10.18
C ASP A 17 13.00 3.55 -10.87
N LEU A 18 13.87 2.73 -10.27
CA LEU A 18 14.12 1.36 -10.72
C LEU A 18 12.84 0.52 -10.66
N TRP A 19 12.08 0.63 -9.57
CA TRP A 19 10.82 -0.09 -9.39
C TRP A 19 9.76 0.33 -10.41
N ASP A 20 9.62 1.62 -10.68
CA ASP A 20 8.66 2.11 -11.66
C ASP A 20 9.01 1.63 -13.08
N ALA A 21 10.28 1.73 -13.47
CA ALA A 21 10.75 1.20 -14.76
C ALA A 21 10.55 -0.31 -14.86
N TRP A 22 10.85 -1.06 -13.78
CA TRP A 22 10.65 -2.50 -13.73
C TRP A 22 9.16 -2.85 -13.84
N VAL A 23 8.28 -2.13 -13.14
CA VAL A 23 6.83 -2.33 -13.20
C VAL A 23 6.29 -2.06 -14.59
N GLN A 24 6.70 -0.97 -15.24
CA GLN A 24 6.28 -0.67 -16.61
C GLN A 24 6.71 -1.75 -17.61
N ALA A 25 7.88 -2.38 -17.39
CA ALA A 25 8.38 -3.45 -18.25
C ALA A 25 7.71 -4.82 -18.01
N HIS A 26 7.28 -5.12 -16.77
CA HIS A 26 6.85 -6.47 -16.39
C HIS A 26 5.37 -6.60 -16.05
N CYS A 27 4.70 -5.51 -15.65
CA CYS A 27 3.33 -5.54 -15.18
C CYS A 27 2.39 -4.92 -16.23
N LEU A 28 1.31 -5.63 -16.53
CA LEU A 28 0.28 -5.16 -17.45
C LEU A 28 -0.99 -4.78 -16.68
N ILE A 29 -1.75 -3.81 -17.19
CA ILE A 29 -3.06 -3.45 -16.64
C ILE A 29 -3.97 -4.69 -16.69
N PRO A 30 -4.48 -5.17 -15.53
CA PRO A 30 -5.09 -6.49 -15.43
C PRO A 30 -6.50 -6.56 -16.03
N ASP A 31 -7.25 -5.45 -15.97
CA ASP A 31 -8.69 -5.38 -16.24
C ASP A 31 -9.05 -4.05 -16.94
N GLY A 32 -10.29 -3.96 -17.46
CA GLY A 32 -10.85 -2.73 -18.03
C GLY A 32 -10.41 -2.44 -19.48
N TYR A 33 -10.72 -1.24 -19.97
CA TYR A 33 -10.51 -0.86 -21.38
C TYR A 33 -9.03 -0.79 -21.80
N LYS A 34 -8.13 -0.59 -20.84
CA LYS A 34 -6.68 -0.55 -21.07
C LYS A 34 -5.98 -1.87 -20.78
N ARG A 35 -6.73 -2.97 -20.57
CA ARG A 35 -6.18 -4.28 -20.25
C ARG A 35 -5.07 -4.68 -21.24
N GLY A 36 -3.95 -5.17 -20.70
CA GLY A 36 -2.80 -5.62 -21.50
C GLY A 36 -1.82 -4.52 -21.88
N GLN A 37 -2.12 -3.24 -21.63
CA GLN A 37 -1.13 -2.16 -21.73
C GLN A 37 -0.17 -2.21 -20.54
N ALA A 38 1.03 -1.64 -20.69
CA ALA A 38 1.97 -1.46 -19.58
C ALA A 38 1.31 -0.69 -18.43
N LEU A 39 1.49 -1.19 -17.21
CA LEU A 39 1.03 -0.50 -16.01
C LEU A 39 2.03 0.58 -15.65
N GLN A 40 1.59 1.83 -15.67
CA GLN A 40 2.34 2.97 -15.19
C GLN A 40 1.73 3.44 -13.87
N TRP A 41 2.56 3.63 -12.85
CA TRP A 41 2.10 4.23 -11.60
C TRP A 41 1.70 5.69 -11.84
N SER A 42 0.57 6.08 -11.27
CA SER A 42 0.25 7.50 -11.16
C SER A 42 1.11 8.17 -10.08
N ASP A 43 1.15 9.49 -10.07
CA ASP A 43 2.06 10.24 -9.21
C ASP A 43 1.97 9.86 -7.72
N TRP A 44 0.76 9.63 -7.16
CA TRP A 44 0.63 9.22 -5.76
C TRP A 44 1.10 7.78 -5.53
N GLN A 45 0.90 6.89 -6.51
CA GLN A 45 1.36 5.50 -6.47
C GLN A 45 2.89 5.45 -6.49
N PHE A 46 3.50 6.23 -7.38
CA PHE A 46 4.94 6.40 -7.45
C PHE A 46 5.49 7.02 -6.17
N TRP A 47 4.85 8.08 -5.64
CA TRP A 47 5.25 8.70 -4.36
C TRP A 47 5.27 7.70 -3.21
N CYS A 48 4.23 6.87 -3.07
CA CYS A 48 4.18 5.82 -2.06
C CYS A 48 5.25 4.76 -2.27
N ALA A 49 5.45 4.31 -3.51
CA ALA A 49 6.50 3.35 -3.85
C ALA A 49 7.90 3.91 -3.58
N ALA A 50 8.16 5.16 -3.93
CA ALA A 50 9.42 5.85 -3.69
C ALA A 50 9.68 6.06 -2.18
N GLN A 51 8.66 6.40 -1.39
CA GLN A 51 8.80 6.47 0.06
C GLN A 51 9.09 5.08 0.65
N PHE A 52 8.43 4.04 0.15
CA PHE A 52 8.77 2.67 0.54
C PHE A 52 10.17 2.26 0.06
N GLY A 53 10.62 2.70 -1.11
CA GLY A 53 11.96 2.44 -1.63
C GLY A 53 13.05 3.31 -1.01
N ARG A 54 12.69 4.27 -0.14
CA ARG A 54 13.62 5.27 0.40
C ARG A 54 14.71 4.63 1.23
N ILE A 55 15.95 4.86 0.83
CA ILE A 55 17.14 4.39 1.54
C ILE A 55 17.44 5.35 2.70
N ARG A 56 17.87 4.78 3.83
CA ARG A 56 18.27 5.54 5.01
C ARG A 56 19.50 6.41 4.66
N ALA A 57 19.46 7.68 5.07
CA ALA A 57 20.59 8.58 4.84
C ALA A 57 21.83 8.10 5.60
N GLY A 58 23.01 8.21 4.98
CA GLY A 58 24.29 7.85 5.59
C GLY A 58 24.52 6.34 5.74
N LEU A 59 23.78 5.51 5.00
CA LEU A 59 23.96 4.06 5.02
C LEU A 59 25.30 3.66 4.39
N GLU A 60 26.12 2.95 5.15
CA GLU A 60 27.35 2.31 4.66
C GLU A 60 27.03 0.91 4.13
N TRP A 61 27.57 0.57 2.96
CA TRP A 61 27.41 -0.74 2.34
C TRP A 61 28.70 -1.53 2.45
N ASN A 62 28.64 -2.70 3.09
CA ASN A 62 29.78 -3.61 3.29
C ASN A 62 29.72 -4.86 2.42
N GLY A 63 28.70 -4.98 1.54
CA GLY A 63 28.47 -6.17 0.72
C GLY A 63 27.53 -7.22 1.33
N GLU A 64 26.97 -6.99 2.52
CA GLU A 64 26.00 -7.89 3.15
C GLU A 64 24.57 -7.31 3.12
N PRO A 65 23.55 -8.10 2.71
CA PRO A 65 22.17 -7.65 2.70
C PRO A 65 21.67 -7.16 4.07
N LEU A 66 21.14 -5.95 4.09
CA LEU A 66 20.65 -5.29 5.31
C LEU A 66 19.15 -5.50 5.57
N GLY A 67 18.42 -6.04 4.58
CA GLY A 67 16.97 -6.16 4.60
C GLY A 67 16.29 -4.83 4.93
N ASN A 68 15.30 -4.85 5.82
CA ASN A 68 14.56 -3.65 6.22
C ASN A 68 15.40 -2.53 6.83
N GLN A 69 16.63 -2.79 7.31
CA GLN A 69 17.48 -1.76 7.90
C GLN A 69 18.07 -0.80 6.87
N ALA A 70 18.15 -1.21 5.59
CA ALA A 70 18.53 -0.30 4.51
C ALA A 70 17.51 0.82 4.29
N PHE A 71 16.25 0.57 4.61
CA PHE A 71 15.15 1.47 4.30
C PHE A 71 14.81 2.41 5.46
N GLN A 72 14.36 3.62 5.12
CA GLN A 72 13.87 4.59 6.10
C GLN A 72 12.59 4.08 6.80
N TYR A 73 11.75 3.34 6.08
CA TYR A 73 10.47 2.85 6.59
C TYR A 73 10.38 1.34 6.44
N ARG A 74 10.28 0.61 7.56
CA ARG A 74 10.03 -0.84 7.52
C ARG A 74 8.59 -1.17 7.14
N ARG A 75 7.67 -0.21 7.32
CA ARG A 75 6.25 -0.38 7.04
C ARG A 75 5.66 0.85 6.38
N MET A 76 4.63 0.64 5.58
CA MET A 76 3.82 1.71 5.00
C MET A 76 2.34 1.45 5.20
N GLN A 77 1.55 2.51 5.33
CA GLN A 77 0.10 2.48 5.29
C GLN A 77 -0.41 3.46 4.24
N VAL A 78 -1.38 3.02 3.44
CA VAL A 78 -2.08 3.84 2.43
C VAL A 78 -3.56 3.88 2.77
N ILE A 79 -4.04 5.06 3.18
CA ILE A 79 -5.45 5.38 3.41
C ILE A 79 -5.92 6.28 2.27
N ALA A 80 -6.75 5.73 1.37
CA ALA A 80 -7.27 6.46 0.23
C ALA A 80 -8.69 6.03 -0.12
N PRO A 81 -9.49 6.85 -0.85
CA PRO A 81 -10.85 6.49 -1.21
C PRO A 81 -10.98 5.15 -1.94
N GLN A 82 -12.21 4.65 -2.00
CA GLN A 82 -12.49 3.43 -2.76
C GLN A 82 -12.20 3.66 -4.25
N LYS A 83 -11.65 2.63 -4.91
CA LYS A 83 -11.35 2.60 -6.36
C LYS A 83 -10.28 3.58 -6.84
N THR A 84 -9.50 4.19 -5.95
CA THR A 84 -8.31 4.99 -6.32
C THR A 84 -7.16 4.19 -6.93
N GLY A 85 -7.27 2.86 -7.07
CA GLY A 85 -6.21 2.02 -7.66
C GLY A 85 -5.24 1.39 -6.66
N LYS A 86 -5.57 1.37 -5.35
CA LYS A 86 -4.76 0.69 -4.31
C LYS A 86 -4.45 -0.77 -4.63
N GLY A 87 -5.45 -1.55 -5.08
CA GLY A 87 -5.30 -2.98 -5.34
C GLY A 87 -4.30 -3.31 -6.45
N PRO A 88 -4.46 -2.79 -7.69
CA PRO A 88 -3.46 -2.98 -8.74
C PRO A 88 -2.06 -2.49 -8.37
N TRP A 89 -1.94 -1.36 -7.66
CA TRP A 89 -0.65 -0.89 -7.17
C TRP A 89 -0.03 -1.85 -6.13
N ALA A 90 -0.81 -2.31 -5.15
CA ALA A 90 -0.35 -3.26 -4.15
C ALA A 90 0.05 -4.62 -4.76
N ALA A 91 -0.61 -5.03 -5.85
CA ALA A 91 -0.18 -6.18 -6.65
C ALA A 91 1.20 -5.95 -7.26
N THR A 92 1.46 -4.78 -7.87
CA THR A 92 2.80 -4.49 -8.41
C THR A 92 3.89 -4.43 -7.33
N MET A 93 3.58 -3.87 -6.16
CA MET A 93 4.49 -3.90 -5.01
C MET A 93 4.78 -5.34 -4.57
N THR A 94 3.77 -6.21 -4.55
CA THR A 94 3.96 -7.64 -4.25
C THR A 94 4.88 -8.32 -5.28
N LEU A 95 4.72 -8.01 -6.57
CA LEU A 95 5.58 -8.58 -7.62
C LEU A 95 7.04 -8.13 -7.50
N ILE A 96 7.26 -6.86 -7.13
CA ILE A 96 8.61 -6.35 -6.82
C ILE A 96 9.23 -7.16 -5.68
N GLN A 97 8.47 -7.39 -4.61
CA GLN A 97 8.95 -8.16 -3.44
C GLN A 97 9.15 -9.65 -3.76
N ALA A 98 8.46 -10.19 -4.76
CA ALA A 98 8.56 -11.59 -5.15
C ALA A 98 9.73 -11.87 -6.09
N VAL A 99 9.86 -11.09 -7.16
CA VAL A 99 10.81 -11.37 -8.26
C VAL A 99 11.45 -10.11 -8.86
N GLY A 100 11.09 -8.94 -8.37
CA GLY A 100 11.72 -7.67 -8.74
C GLY A 100 12.86 -7.33 -7.79
N THR A 101 13.23 -6.04 -7.75
CA THR A 101 14.45 -5.55 -7.08
C THR A 101 14.19 -5.04 -5.66
N SER A 102 13.69 -5.90 -4.77
CA SER A 102 13.21 -5.49 -3.45
C SER A 102 14.28 -5.11 -2.43
N GLU A 103 15.51 -5.63 -2.58
CA GLU A 103 16.62 -5.44 -1.65
C GLU A 103 17.53 -4.31 -2.09
N PHE A 104 18.12 -3.61 -1.12
CA PHE A 104 19.21 -2.66 -1.39
C PHE A 104 20.53 -3.41 -1.56
N ASP A 105 21.24 -3.12 -2.64
CA ASP A 105 22.49 -3.80 -3.05
C ASP A 105 23.64 -2.82 -3.27
N GLY A 106 23.72 -1.82 -2.38
CA GLY A 106 24.77 -0.81 -2.40
C GLY A 106 24.51 0.36 -3.35
N TRP A 107 25.60 1.05 -3.70
CA TRP A 107 25.57 2.30 -4.45
C TRP A 107 26.15 2.10 -5.85
N ALA A 108 25.51 2.72 -6.84
CA ALA A 108 25.93 2.59 -8.23
C ALA A 108 27.19 3.40 -8.52
N GLU A 109 28.13 2.77 -9.22
CA GLU A 109 29.23 3.43 -9.90
C GLU A 109 28.83 3.91 -11.30
N GLU A 110 29.68 4.73 -11.92
CA GLU A 110 29.41 5.24 -13.26
C GLU A 110 29.40 4.12 -14.31
N GLY A 111 28.34 4.05 -15.10
CA GLY A 111 28.16 3.03 -16.15
C GLY A 111 27.58 1.70 -15.67
N GLU A 112 27.27 1.56 -14.38
CA GLU A 112 26.53 0.40 -13.87
C GLU A 112 25.05 0.45 -14.29
N ALA A 113 24.45 -0.73 -14.42
CA ALA A 113 23.05 -0.89 -14.74
C ALA A 113 22.52 -2.16 -14.08
N TYR A 114 21.25 -2.15 -13.68
CA TYR A 114 20.54 -3.38 -13.35
C TYR A 114 20.22 -4.14 -14.64
N ARG A 115 20.43 -5.46 -14.65
CA ARG A 115 20.04 -6.32 -15.76
C ARG A 115 19.29 -7.53 -15.23
N CYS A 116 18.10 -7.79 -15.75
CA CYS A 116 17.34 -8.98 -15.37
C CYS A 116 18.11 -10.29 -15.65
N ALA A 117 18.98 -10.30 -16.67
CA ALA A 117 19.78 -11.47 -17.03
C ALA A 117 20.77 -11.89 -15.91
N ASP A 118 21.27 -10.93 -15.12
CA ASP A 118 22.18 -11.20 -14.00
C ASP A 118 21.49 -12.00 -12.87
N TRP A 119 20.15 -12.01 -12.88
CA TRP A 119 19.29 -12.67 -11.90
C TRP A 119 18.44 -13.80 -12.51
N GLY A 120 18.86 -14.32 -13.67
CA GLY A 120 18.21 -15.49 -14.30
C GLY A 120 16.90 -15.19 -15.02
N CYS A 121 16.59 -13.92 -15.30
CA CYS A 121 15.43 -13.53 -16.09
C CYS A 121 15.85 -13.09 -17.50
N ASP A 122 15.31 -13.74 -18.52
CA ASP A 122 15.64 -13.55 -19.93
C ASP A 122 14.80 -12.47 -20.64
N CYS A 123 14.07 -11.64 -19.88
CA CYS A 123 13.17 -10.63 -20.44
C CYS A 123 13.88 -9.45 -21.15
N GLY A 124 15.21 -9.34 -21.00
CA GLY A 124 16.02 -8.28 -21.61
C GLY A 124 15.88 -6.90 -20.97
N PHE A 125 15.23 -6.78 -19.81
CA PHE A 125 15.13 -5.52 -19.09
C PHE A 125 16.49 -5.08 -18.53
N GLU A 126 16.86 -3.84 -18.84
CA GLU A 126 18.01 -3.15 -18.26
C GLU A 126 17.58 -1.77 -17.74
N PHE A 127 18.17 -1.34 -16.62
CA PHE A 127 17.98 -0.01 -16.06
C PHE A 127 19.34 0.62 -15.77
N PRO A 128 19.76 1.66 -16.51
CA PRO A 128 21.02 2.35 -16.25
C PRO A 128 20.92 3.16 -14.96
N TYR A 129 21.93 3.06 -14.10
CA TYR A 129 22.02 3.87 -12.90
C TYR A 129 22.78 5.16 -13.14
N GLN A 130 22.42 6.22 -12.41
CA GLN A 130 23.31 7.35 -12.19
C GLN A 130 24.27 7.04 -11.03
N LYS A 131 25.47 7.62 -11.09
CA LYS A 131 26.46 7.47 -10.02
C LYS A 131 25.87 7.91 -8.68
N GLY A 132 25.95 7.03 -7.68
CA GLY A 132 25.42 7.26 -6.33
C GLY A 132 23.94 6.92 -6.15
N GLU A 133 23.24 6.44 -7.19
CA GLU A 133 21.90 5.87 -7.02
C GLU A 133 21.95 4.55 -6.25
N PRO A 134 20.91 4.23 -5.49
CA PRO A 134 20.82 2.93 -4.82
C PRO A 134 20.59 1.82 -5.84
N LYS A 135 21.39 0.75 -5.74
CA LYS A 135 21.20 -0.46 -6.51
C LYS A 135 20.17 -1.37 -5.85
N GLY A 136 19.43 -2.09 -6.68
CA GLY A 136 18.40 -3.02 -6.25
C GLY A 136 18.74 -4.46 -6.64
N ALA A 137 18.44 -5.41 -5.77
CA ALA A 137 18.58 -6.85 -6.02
C ALA A 137 17.29 -7.61 -5.65
N PRO A 138 17.02 -8.76 -6.26
CA PRO A 138 15.95 -9.66 -5.82
C PRO A 138 16.21 -10.23 -4.43
N HIS A 139 15.14 -10.43 -3.66
CA HIS A 139 15.22 -11.19 -2.42
C HIS A 139 15.60 -12.66 -2.71
N PRO A 140 16.56 -13.26 -1.99
CA PRO A 140 17.08 -14.59 -2.33
C PRO A 140 16.15 -15.75 -1.95
N SER A 141 15.25 -15.56 -0.99
CA SER A 141 14.27 -16.58 -0.54
C SER A 141 12.90 -15.99 -0.16
N PRO A 142 12.15 -15.44 -1.13
CA PRO A 142 10.95 -14.65 -0.88
C PRO A 142 9.75 -15.50 -0.44
N LEU A 143 9.36 -15.36 0.82
CA LEU A 143 8.08 -15.84 1.34
C LEU A 143 7.15 -14.68 1.66
N ILE A 144 6.02 -14.60 0.96
CA ILE A 144 5.14 -13.43 0.94
C ILE A 144 3.72 -13.81 1.34
N GLN A 145 3.02 -12.92 2.06
CA GLN A 145 1.61 -13.12 2.41
C GLN A 145 0.72 -11.97 1.96
N LEU A 146 -0.36 -12.31 1.26
CA LEU A 146 -1.47 -11.41 0.97
C LEU A 146 -2.58 -11.69 1.95
N THR A 147 -2.88 -10.70 2.78
CA THR A 147 -3.71 -10.90 3.97
C THR A 147 -4.92 -10.00 3.94
N ALA A 148 -6.09 -10.56 4.21
CA ALA A 148 -7.33 -9.80 4.36
C ALA A 148 -8.29 -10.53 5.33
N THR A 149 -9.47 -9.98 5.57
CA THR A 149 -10.40 -10.60 6.54
C THR A 149 -11.05 -11.90 6.01
N SER A 150 -11.18 -12.03 4.69
CA SER A 150 -11.76 -13.19 3.99
C SER A 150 -11.04 -13.50 2.68
N GLU A 151 -11.26 -14.69 2.12
CA GLU A 151 -10.67 -15.11 0.84
C GLU A 151 -11.08 -14.18 -0.31
N ASP A 152 -12.37 -13.83 -0.38
CA ASP A 152 -12.90 -12.87 -1.36
C ASP A 152 -12.17 -11.51 -1.30
N GLN A 153 -11.77 -11.07 -0.10
CA GLN A 153 -11.01 -9.83 0.02
C GLN A 153 -9.56 -10.00 -0.43
N VAL A 154 -8.92 -11.14 -0.14
CA VAL A 154 -7.57 -11.43 -0.67
C VAL A 154 -7.59 -11.44 -2.20
N ASP A 155 -8.68 -11.94 -2.80
CA ASP A 155 -8.86 -11.97 -4.25
C ASP A 155 -8.90 -10.59 -4.92
N ASN A 156 -9.17 -9.51 -4.18
CA ASN A 156 -9.05 -8.14 -4.71
C ASN A 156 -7.61 -7.80 -5.13
N THR A 157 -6.61 -8.41 -4.49
CA THR A 157 -5.19 -8.27 -4.88
C THR A 157 -4.71 -9.49 -5.68
N MET A 158 -5.12 -10.70 -5.30
CA MET A 158 -4.67 -11.94 -5.96
C MET A 158 -5.14 -12.04 -7.42
N ARG A 159 -6.34 -11.56 -7.75
CA ARG A 159 -6.83 -11.57 -9.14
C ARG A 159 -5.99 -10.69 -10.06
N PRO A 160 -5.72 -9.40 -9.75
CA PRO A 160 -4.75 -8.59 -10.49
C PRO A 160 -3.39 -9.27 -10.66
N LEU A 161 -2.82 -9.84 -9.60
CA LEU A 161 -1.54 -10.57 -9.65
C LEU A 161 -1.56 -11.71 -10.67
N LYS A 162 -2.55 -12.60 -10.57
CA LYS A 162 -2.70 -13.74 -11.49
C LYS A 162 -2.87 -13.27 -12.94
N SER A 163 -3.56 -12.15 -13.17
CA SER A 163 -3.75 -11.57 -14.49
C SER A 163 -2.42 -11.01 -15.05
N MET A 164 -1.70 -10.22 -14.25
CA MET A 164 -0.38 -9.66 -14.60
C MET A 164 0.63 -10.76 -14.95
N ILE A 165 0.69 -11.81 -14.12
CA ILE A 165 1.60 -12.95 -14.32
C ILE A 165 1.33 -13.64 -15.65
N LYS A 166 0.06 -13.95 -15.94
CA LYS A 166 -0.32 -14.71 -17.14
C LYS A 166 -0.17 -13.94 -18.44
N MET A 167 -0.36 -12.62 -18.40
CA MET A 167 -0.29 -11.77 -19.60
C MET A 167 1.12 -11.22 -19.85
N GLY A 168 1.90 -11.02 -18.79
CA GLY A 168 3.23 -10.41 -18.85
C GLY A 168 4.38 -11.42 -18.95
N PRO A 169 5.64 -10.93 -18.98
CA PRO A 169 6.83 -11.77 -19.02
C PRO A 169 7.04 -12.61 -17.73
N LEU A 170 6.31 -12.31 -16.66
CA LEU A 170 6.48 -12.92 -15.35
C LEU A 170 6.02 -14.39 -15.27
N HIS A 171 5.31 -14.92 -16.25
CA HIS A 171 4.91 -16.34 -16.27
C HIS A 171 6.10 -17.32 -16.30
N HIS A 172 7.30 -16.86 -16.71
CA HIS A 172 8.53 -17.64 -16.64
C HIS A 172 9.10 -17.77 -15.22
N LEU A 173 8.76 -16.82 -14.33
CA LEU A 173 9.26 -16.76 -12.95
C LEU A 173 8.18 -17.14 -11.93
N LEU A 174 6.90 -17.05 -12.29
CA LEU A 174 5.77 -17.20 -11.38
C LEU A 174 4.73 -18.19 -11.91
N ALA A 175 4.38 -19.19 -11.10
CA ALA A 175 3.36 -20.18 -11.42
C ALA A 175 2.16 -20.08 -10.47
N THR A 176 0.97 -19.79 -11.01
CA THR A 176 -0.27 -19.71 -10.22
C THR A 176 -0.76 -21.11 -9.83
N ARG A 177 -0.90 -21.39 -8.52
CA ARG A 177 -1.30 -22.69 -7.96
C ARG A 177 -2.44 -22.53 -6.94
N GLY A 178 -3.66 -22.30 -7.45
CA GLY A 178 -4.86 -22.18 -6.60
C GLY A 178 -4.75 -21.02 -5.60
N GLU A 179 -4.54 -21.36 -4.33
CA GLU A 179 -4.42 -20.43 -3.18
C GLU A 179 -3.05 -19.75 -3.04
N PHE A 180 -2.03 -20.23 -3.75
CA PHE A 180 -0.69 -19.64 -3.71
C PHE A 180 -0.11 -19.41 -5.11
N ILE A 181 0.92 -18.59 -5.19
CA ILE A 181 1.73 -18.39 -6.40
C ILE A 181 3.15 -18.85 -6.07
N ARG A 182 3.65 -19.82 -6.81
CA ARG A 182 5.02 -20.33 -6.67
C ARG A 182 6.00 -19.42 -7.40
N ILE A 183 7.15 -19.17 -6.78
CA ILE A 183 8.29 -18.51 -7.40
C ILE A 183 9.23 -19.61 -7.92
N LEU A 184 9.58 -19.53 -9.20
CA LEU A 184 10.34 -20.56 -9.91
C LEU A 184 11.84 -20.25 -9.84
N GLY A 185 12.68 -21.29 -9.91
CA GLY A 185 14.15 -21.15 -10.00
C GLY A 185 14.88 -20.97 -8.67
N GLY A 186 14.17 -20.97 -7.54
CA GLY A 186 14.77 -20.86 -6.20
C GLY A 186 15.55 -22.11 -5.76
N LEU A 187 16.63 -21.91 -5.00
CA LEU A 187 17.48 -22.98 -4.47
C LEU A 187 16.80 -23.82 -3.37
N GLY A 188 15.75 -23.30 -2.73
CA GLY A 188 15.03 -23.92 -1.61
C GLY A 188 14.00 -24.99 -2.00
N GLY A 189 13.81 -25.24 -3.30
CA GLY A 189 12.82 -26.16 -3.82
C GLY A 189 11.40 -25.57 -3.89
N ASP A 190 10.48 -26.43 -4.32
CA ASP A 190 9.14 -26.08 -4.80
C ASP A 190 8.24 -25.29 -3.82
N ASP A 191 8.49 -25.39 -2.51
CA ASP A 191 7.61 -24.82 -1.49
C ASP A 191 8.28 -23.73 -0.64
N ALA A 192 9.55 -23.39 -0.92
CA ALA A 192 10.29 -22.39 -0.16
C ALA A 192 9.88 -20.96 -0.53
N ASP A 193 9.82 -20.66 -1.84
CA ASP A 193 9.61 -19.30 -2.34
C ASP A 193 8.23 -19.17 -2.97
N ARG A 194 7.35 -18.36 -2.36
CA ARG A 194 5.94 -18.26 -2.78
C ARG A 194 5.22 -17.05 -2.19
N ILE A 195 4.06 -16.76 -2.80
CA ILE A 195 3.06 -15.80 -2.33
C ILE A 195 1.83 -16.59 -1.85
N ASP A 196 1.52 -16.49 -0.56
CA ASP A 196 0.40 -17.17 0.08
C ASP A 196 -0.79 -16.23 0.32
N ALA A 197 -2.01 -16.70 0.06
CA ALA A 197 -3.23 -16.08 0.57
C ALA A 197 -3.43 -16.43 2.06
N VAL A 198 -3.69 -15.42 2.90
CA VAL A 198 -3.89 -15.57 4.35
C VAL A 198 -5.14 -14.82 4.79
N THR A 199 -5.94 -15.46 5.64
CA THR A 199 -7.17 -14.90 6.20
C THR A 199 -7.21 -15.07 7.71
N ALA A 200 -8.25 -14.56 8.38
CA ALA A 200 -8.45 -14.67 9.82
C ALA A 200 -8.43 -16.12 10.35
N SER A 201 -8.76 -17.11 9.51
CA SER A 201 -8.81 -18.54 9.86
C SER A 201 -7.49 -19.28 9.61
N ALA A 202 -6.52 -18.66 8.95
CA ALA A 202 -5.28 -19.30 8.51
C ALA A 202 -4.16 -19.27 9.59
N ASP A 203 -4.48 -19.70 10.82
CA ASP A 203 -3.60 -19.61 12.01
C ASP A 203 -2.21 -20.26 11.78
N SER A 204 -2.11 -21.31 10.97
CA SER A 204 -0.86 -22.04 10.71
C SER A 204 0.14 -21.27 9.83
N ARG A 205 -0.33 -20.37 8.95
CA ARG A 205 0.53 -19.64 8.00
C ARG A 205 1.21 -18.43 8.65
N VAL A 206 0.63 -17.91 9.73
CA VAL A 206 1.01 -16.62 10.33
C VAL A 206 2.38 -16.67 11.04
N GLY A 207 2.89 -17.86 11.37
CA GLY A 207 4.22 -18.05 11.99
C GLY A 207 5.38 -18.22 11.01
N ASN A 208 5.12 -18.15 9.71
CA ASN A 208 6.14 -18.38 8.69
C ASN A 208 7.22 -17.26 8.69
N PRO A 209 8.46 -17.57 8.28
CA PRO A 209 9.54 -16.59 8.14
C PRO A 209 9.34 -15.71 6.90
N VAL A 210 8.32 -14.85 6.94
CA VAL A 210 7.93 -13.98 5.83
C VAL A 210 8.93 -12.85 5.61
N SER A 211 9.23 -12.57 4.35
CA SER A 211 10.02 -11.41 3.89
C SER A 211 9.14 -10.19 3.66
N PHE A 212 7.91 -10.39 3.20
CA PHE A 212 6.96 -9.31 2.93
C PHE A 212 5.51 -9.71 3.26
N VAL A 213 4.74 -8.74 3.76
CA VAL A 213 3.29 -8.92 3.97
C VAL A 213 2.54 -7.72 3.41
N LEU A 214 1.53 -8.00 2.57
CA LEU A 214 0.51 -7.05 2.21
C LEU A 214 -0.74 -7.30 3.07
N GLN A 215 -1.21 -6.27 3.77
CA GLN A 215 -2.39 -6.30 4.63
C GLN A 215 -3.46 -5.40 4.01
N ASP A 216 -4.49 -5.99 3.42
CA ASP A 216 -5.57 -5.26 2.76
C ASP A 216 -6.79 -5.06 3.67
N GLU A 217 -7.44 -3.91 3.48
CA GLU A 217 -8.57 -3.41 4.27
C GLU A 217 -8.32 -3.41 5.79
N THR A 218 -7.15 -2.96 6.25
CA THR A 218 -6.79 -2.95 7.68
C THR A 218 -7.69 -2.09 8.56
N GLY A 219 -8.49 -1.20 7.97
CA GLY A 219 -9.56 -0.46 8.63
C GLY A 219 -10.70 -1.34 9.15
N LEU A 220 -10.82 -2.57 8.65
CA LEU A 220 -11.79 -3.57 9.11
C LEU A 220 -11.18 -4.54 10.13
N TRP A 221 -9.87 -4.52 10.35
CA TRP A 221 -9.19 -5.50 11.19
C TRP A 221 -9.27 -5.07 12.64
N ASN A 222 -9.88 -5.88 13.50
CA ASN A 222 -10.02 -5.57 14.92
C ASN A 222 -9.94 -6.84 15.79
N LYS A 223 -10.11 -6.70 17.10
CA LYS A 223 -10.10 -7.85 18.02
C LYS A 223 -11.22 -8.84 17.74
N ARG A 224 -12.41 -8.34 17.36
CA ARG A 224 -13.63 -9.14 17.18
C ARG A 224 -13.49 -10.14 16.04
N ASN A 225 -12.84 -9.75 14.95
CA ASN A 225 -12.55 -10.64 13.82
C ASN A 225 -11.15 -11.27 13.86
N LYS A 226 -10.45 -11.20 15.01
CA LYS A 226 -9.12 -11.81 15.26
C LYS A 226 -7.97 -11.24 14.42
N MET A 227 -8.22 -10.28 13.52
CA MET A 227 -7.20 -9.79 12.60
C MET A 227 -6.12 -8.94 13.27
N GLU A 228 -6.39 -8.35 14.44
CA GLU A 228 -5.34 -7.71 15.25
C GLU A 228 -4.24 -8.74 15.64
N LYS A 229 -4.64 -9.95 16.04
CA LYS A 229 -3.69 -11.02 16.39
C LYS A 229 -2.88 -11.48 15.18
N VAL A 230 -3.52 -11.58 14.01
CA VAL A 230 -2.86 -11.91 12.74
C VAL A 230 -1.83 -10.86 12.39
N ALA A 231 -2.19 -9.58 12.44
CA ALA A 231 -1.28 -8.48 12.17
C ALA A 231 -0.06 -8.49 13.09
N ASP A 232 -0.27 -8.67 14.40
CA ASP A 232 0.81 -8.70 15.37
C ASP A 232 1.78 -9.86 15.14
N ALA A 233 1.26 -11.04 14.79
CA ALA A 233 2.08 -12.20 14.55
C ALA A 233 2.89 -12.09 13.25
N GLN A 234 2.28 -11.58 12.17
CA GLN A 234 3.01 -11.25 10.93
C GLN A 234 4.11 -10.20 11.18
N ARG A 235 3.81 -9.14 11.93
CA ARG A 235 4.80 -8.10 12.26
C ARG A 235 5.95 -8.64 13.10
N ARG A 236 5.72 -9.60 14.00
CA ARG A 236 6.78 -10.31 14.73
C ARG A 236 7.64 -11.15 13.81
N GLY A 237 7.04 -11.89 12.88
CA GLY A 237 7.76 -12.66 11.86
C GLY A 237 8.68 -11.76 11.02
N LEU A 238 8.12 -10.67 10.48
CA LEU A 238 8.89 -9.68 9.71
C LEU A 238 10.04 -9.07 10.49
N ALA A 239 9.86 -8.78 11.78
CA ALA A 239 10.93 -8.25 12.62
C ALA A 239 12.10 -9.23 12.75
N GLY A 240 11.84 -10.54 12.83
CA GLY A 240 12.89 -11.57 12.89
C GLY A 240 13.60 -11.83 11.57
N MET A 241 12.92 -11.57 10.45
CA MET A 241 13.42 -11.85 9.09
C MET A 241 13.95 -10.61 8.36
N ALA A 242 14.08 -9.47 9.05
CA ALA A 242 14.35 -8.17 8.43
C ALA A 242 13.37 -7.84 7.27
N GLY A 243 12.13 -8.32 7.35
CA GLY A 243 11.09 -8.12 6.36
C GLY A 243 10.33 -6.80 6.51
N ARG A 244 9.42 -6.56 5.56
CA ARG A 244 8.66 -5.29 5.45
C ARG A 244 7.16 -5.52 5.21
N SER A 245 6.32 -4.51 5.46
CA SER A 245 4.88 -4.64 5.16
C SER A 245 4.23 -3.37 4.62
N ILE A 246 3.15 -3.58 3.86
CA ILE A 246 2.26 -2.52 3.38
C ILE A 246 0.85 -2.79 3.90
N GLU A 247 0.20 -1.75 4.42
CA GLU A 247 -1.22 -1.73 4.71
C GLU A 247 -1.96 -0.90 3.66
N THR A 248 -3.07 -1.40 3.16
CA THR A 248 -4.01 -0.64 2.33
C THR A 248 -5.37 -0.61 3.01
N THR A 249 -6.02 0.54 3.00
CA THR A 249 -7.40 0.65 3.50
C THR A 249 -8.12 1.87 2.94
N ASN A 250 -9.44 1.87 3.02
CA ASN A 250 -10.23 3.10 2.91
C ASN A 250 -10.22 3.83 4.26
N ALA A 251 -10.71 5.07 4.32
CA ALA A 251 -10.85 5.73 5.62
C ALA A 251 -11.71 4.87 6.58
N TYR A 252 -11.20 4.64 7.79
CA TYR A 252 -11.80 3.75 8.78
C TYR A 252 -12.75 4.52 9.71
N ASP A 253 -13.60 3.77 10.42
CA ASP A 253 -14.37 4.31 11.54
C ASP A 253 -13.48 4.27 12.79
N SER A 254 -13.28 5.42 13.44
CA SER A 254 -12.41 5.54 14.63
C SER A 254 -13.04 4.94 15.90
N ALA A 255 -14.32 4.57 15.87
CA ALA A 255 -14.95 3.81 16.95
C ALA A 255 -14.58 2.32 16.93
N GLU A 256 -14.12 1.80 15.78
CA GLU A 256 -13.83 0.37 15.60
C GLU A 256 -12.50 -0.08 16.22
N ARG A 257 -11.60 0.86 16.54
CA ARG A 257 -10.25 0.60 17.03
C ARG A 257 -9.51 -0.40 16.13
N SER A 258 -9.48 -0.09 14.85
CA SER A 258 -8.91 -0.98 13.84
C SER A 258 -7.38 -1.02 13.89
N VAL A 259 -6.79 -2.03 13.22
CA VAL A 259 -5.34 -2.09 12.98
C VAL A 259 -4.89 -0.85 12.20
N ALA A 260 -5.68 -0.39 11.23
CA ALA A 260 -5.36 0.83 10.50
C ALA A 260 -5.26 2.05 11.42
N GLN A 261 -6.22 2.20 12.34
CA GLN A 261 -6.23 3.28 13.32
C GLN A 261 -5.00 3.24 14.21
N THR A 262 -4.68 2.07 14.76
CA THR A 262 -3.51 1.91 15.63
C THR A 262 -2.21 2.24 14.90
N THR A 263 -2.10 1.89 13.62
CA THR A 263 -0.95 2.24 12.78
C THR A 263 -0.90 3.75 12.51
N PHE A 264 -2.03 4.39 12.18
CA PHE A 264 -2.12 5.81 11.88
C PHE A 264 -1.79 6.71 13.09
N GLU A 265 -2.25 6.31 14.28
CA GLU A 265 -2.03 7.02 15.54
C GLU A 265 -0.65 6.73 16.16
N SER A 266 0.12 5.82 15.57
CA SER A 266 1.45 5.47 16.06
C SER A 266 2.43 6.63 15.94
N THR A 267 3.28 6.81 16.95
CA THR A 267 4.38 7.78 16.93
C THR A 267 5.68 7.23 16.35
N ALA A 268 5.66 6.00 15.81
CA ALA A 268 6.85 5.37 15.26
C ALA A 268 7.35 6.14 14.01
N LEU A 269 8.64 6.47 13.98
CA LEU A 269 9.24 7.27 12.91
C LEU A 269 9.58 6.44 11.65
N ASP A 270 9.52 5.12 11.76
CA ASP A 270 9.89 4.14 10.74
C ASP A 270 8.67 3.49 10.06
N VAL A 271 7.51 4.13 10.18
CA VAL A 271 6.25 3.77 9.51
C VAL A 271 5.77 4.95 8.67
N PHE A 272 5.76 4.80 7.35
CA PHE A 272 5.23 5.83 6.47
C PHE A 272 3.71 5.73 6.37
N CYS A 273 2.99 6.86 6.48
CA CYS A 273 1.55 6.89 6.25
C CYS A 273 1.20 7.88 5.14
N PHE A 274 0.53 7.37 4.11
CA PHE A 274 -0.11 8.15 3.06
C PHE A 274 -1.60 8.29 3.38
N TYR A 275 -2.01 9.52 3.71
CA TYR A 275 -3.40 9.88 3.92
C TYR A 275 -3.60 11.34 3.54
N ILE A 276 -4.43 11.58 2.52
CA ILE A 276 -4.84 12.93 2.12
C ILE A 276 -6.25 13.17 2.67
N PRO A 277 -6.40 13.87 3.81
CA PRO A 277 -7.72 14.20 4.32
C PRO A 277 -8.44 15.16 3.36
N PRO A 278 -9.78 15.17 3.35
CA PRO A 278 -10.55 16.17 2.64
C PRO A 278 -10.14 17.59 3.06
N PRO A 279 -10.12 18.57 2.13
CA PRO A 279 -9.67 19.92 2.43
C PRO A 279 -10.42 20.57 3.60
N LYS A 280 -9.66 21.28 4.45
CA LYS A 280 -10.23 22.00 5.60
C LYS A 280 -11.25 23.04 5.11
N GLY A 281 -12.36 23.17 5.85
CA GLY A 281 -13.43 24.13 5.57
C GLY A 281 -14.47 23.68 4.52
N LEU A 282 -14.24 22.57 3.81
CA LEU A 282 -15.24 21.97 2.94
C LEU A 282 -16.14 21.02 3.74
N LEU A 283 -17.46 21.17 3.57
CA LEU A 283 -18.46 20.37 4.29
C LEU A 283 -19.18 19.41 3.35
N TRP A 284 -19.10 18.10 3.59
CA TRP A 284 -19.72 17.08 2.73
C TRP A 284 -21.23 17.23 2.54
N LYS A 285 -21.92 17.74 3.57
CA LYS A 285 -23.36 18.06 3.51
C LYS A 285 -23.72 19.11 2.45
N ARG A 286 -22.76 19.90 1.96
CA ARG A 286 -22.98 20.90 0.92
C ARG A 286 -22.64 20.28 -0.45
N PRO A 287 -23.60 20.16 -1.39
CA PRO A 287 -23.34 19.53 -2.69
C PRO A 287 -22.16 20.13 -3.47
N LYS A 288 -22.00 21.46 -3.43
CA LYS A 288 -20.86 22.14 -4.09
C LYS A 288 -19.51 21.78 -3.48
N ASP A 289 -19.46 21.59 -2.16
CA ASP A 289 -18.23 21.23 -1.45
C ASP A 289 -17.90 19.75 -1.66
N ARG A 290 -18.91 18.87 -1.77
CA ARG A 290 -18.73 17.44 -2.06
C ARG A 290 -17.89 17.22 -3.32
N ARG A 291 -18.22 17.90 -4.42
CA ARG A 291 -17.42 17.81 -5.66
C ARG A 291 -15.96 18.19 -5.43
N ARG A 292 -15.72 19.32 -4.77
CA ARG A 292 -14.37 19.82 -4.48
C ARG A 292 -13.58 18.88 -3.57
N ILE A 293 -14.26 18.21 -2.63
CA ILE A 293 -13.67 17.16 -1.81
C ILE A 293 -13.22 15.99 -2.70
N LEU A 294 -14.11 15.49 -3.56
CA LEU A 294 -13.80 14.37 -4.46
C LEU A 294 -12.63 14.69 -5.38
N GLU A 295 -12.63 15.87 -6.02
CA GLU A 295 -11.53 16.31 -6.88
C GLU A 295 -10.18 16.36 -6.14
N ALA A 296 -10.19 16.72 -4.85
CA ALA A 296 -8.99 16.76 -4.04
C ALA A 296 -8.50 15.36 -3.62
N VAL A 297 -9.38 14.50 -3.12
CA VAL A 297 -8.99 13.18 -2.56
C VAL A 297 -8.74 12.11 -3.63
N TYR A 298 -9.26 12.31 -4.83
CA TYR A 298 -8.97 11.48 -6.01
C TYR A 298 -7.84 12.05 -6.90
N LYS A 299 -7.17 13.13 -6.48
CA LYS A 299 -6.01 13.67 -7.20
C LYS A 299 -4.99 12.56 -7.46
N GLY A 300 -4.53 12.44 -8.71
CA GLY A 300 -3.61 11.38 -9.14
C GLY A 300 -4.27 10.03 -9.43
N SER A 301 -5.61 9.95 -9.52
CA SER A 301 -6.34 8.74 -9.95
C SER A 301 -7.10 9.00 -11.26
N PRO A 302 -6.42 9.18 -12.41
CA PRO A 302 -7.04 9.65 -13.66
C PRO A 302 -8.06 8.68 -14.28
N TRP A 303 -8.09 7.43 -13.84
CA TRP A 303 -9.09 6.42 -14.24
C TRP A 303 -10.43 6.58 -13.52
N VAL A 304 -10.52 7.42 -12.48
CA VAL A 304 -11.76 7.63 -11.74
C VAL A 304 -12.55 8.76 -12.37
N ASN A 305 -13.78 8.46 -12.81
CA ASN A 305 -14.72 9.47 -13.25
C ASN A 305 -15.39 10.14 -12.03
N ILE A 306 -15.03 11.39 -11.75
CA ILE A 306 -15.56 12.15 -10.62
C ILE A 306 -17.08 12.38 -10.72
N ASP A 307 -17.65 12.53 -11.91
CA ASP A 307 -19.08 12.71 -12.08
C ASP A 307 -19.85 11.44 -11.69
N SER A 308 -19.33 10.26 -12.07
CA SER A 308 -19.91 8.98 -11.64
C SER A 308 -19.80 8.79 -10.13
N VAL A 309 -18.65 9.08 -9.53
CA VAL A 309 -18.46 9.00 -8.07
C VAL A 309 -19.39 9.98 -7.35
N LEU A 310 -19.52 11.20 -7.86
CA LEU A 310 -20.38 12.22 -7.27
C LEU A 310 -21.86 11.81 -7.31
N ALA A 311 -22.32 11.20 -8.40
CA ALA A 311 -23.69 10.71 -8.52
C ALA A 311 -24.03 9.68 -7.43
N GLU A 312 -23.21 8.63 -7.31
CA GLU A 312 -23.38 7.59 -6.28
C GLU A 312 -23.24 8.16 -4.86
N ALA A 313 -22.25 9.03 -4.65
CA ALA A 313 -22.05 9.70 -3.37
C ALA A 313 -23.25 10.57 -2.99
N ASN A 314 -23.92 11.20 -3.96
CA ASN A 314 -25.14 11.98 -3.70
C ASN A 314 -26.28 11.09 -3.20
N GLU A 315 -26.56 9.99 -3.91
CA GLU A 315 -27.64 9.05 -3.54
C GLU A 315 -27.38 8.41 -2.17
N ILE A 316 -26.18 7.89 -1.93
CA ILE A 316 -25.84 7.28 -0.64
C ILE A 316 -25.92 8.32 0.48
N SER A 317 -25.57 9.58 0.21
CA SER A 317 -25.66 10.64 1.22
C SER A 317 -27.08 10.98 1.65
N GLU A 318 -28.12 10.61 0.89
CA GLU A 318 -29.51 10.81 1.30
C GLU A 318 -29.89 9.90 2.48
N ARG A 319 -29.31 8.69 2.53
CA ARG A 319 -29.56 7.71 3.59
C ARG A 319 -28.46 7.65 4.66
N ASP A 320 -27.20 7.78 4.25
CA ASP A 320 -26.02 7.55 5.08
C ASP A 320 -24.87 8.48 4.63
N PRO A 321 -24.93 9.77 5.01
CA PRO A 321 -23.91 10.75 4.65
C PRO A 321 -22.55 10.43 5.27
N GLU A 322 -22.51 9.77 6.44
CA GLU A 322 -21.26 9.39 7.11
C GLU A 322 -20.53 8.31 6.31
N GLN A 323 -21.23 7.25 5.88
CA GLN A 323 -20.67 6.24 5.00
C GLN A 323 -20.16 6.83 3.68
N ALA A 324 -20.96 7.69 3.04
CA ALA A 324 -20.57 8.32 1.78
C ALA A 324 -19.30 9.17 1.96
N GLU A 325 -19.24 10.00 3.01
CA GLU A 325 -18.09 10.85 3.30
C GLU A 325 -16.84 10.04 3.66
N ARG A 326 -17.00 8.92 4.37
CA ARG A 326 -15.90 8.03 4.71
C ARG A 326 -15.30 7.37 3.47
N PHE A 327 -16.12 6.70 2.67
CA PHE A 327 -15.62 5.89 1.54
C PHE A 327 -15.22 6.71 0.32
N PHE A 328 -15.96 7.79 0.00
CA PHE A 328 -15.66 8.62 -1.17
C PHE A 328 -14.91 9.90 -0.79
N GLY A 329 -15.26 10.53 0.33
CA GLY A 329 -14.64 11.77 0.80
C GLY A 329 -13.31 11.58 1.55
N ASN A 330 -12.84 10.34 1.70
CA ASN A 330 -11.63 9.95 2.43
C ASN A 330 -11.58 10.52 3.86
N ARG A 331 -12.71 10.59 4.56
CA ARG A 331 -12.72 11.09 5.94
C ARG A 331 -12.72 9.95 6.93
N ILE A 332 -11.75 9.93 7.84
CA ILE A 332 -11.83 9.10 9.04
C ILE A 332 -12.98 9.68 9.88
N THR A 333 -14.06 8.92 10.03
CA THR A 333 -15.24 9.35 10.80
C THR A 333 -15.16 8.83 12.22
N TYR A 334 -15.92 9.47 13.10
CA TYR A 334 -16.23 8.95 14.41
C TYR A 334 -17.65 8.43 14.30
N SER A 335 -17.88 7.14 14.55
CA SER A 335 -19.25 6.65 14.59
C SER A 335 -20.06 7.58 15.49
N SER A 336 -21.19 8.08 14.97
CA SER A 336 -22.08 8.99 15.68
C SER A 336 -22.78 8.34 16.89
N GLY A 337 -22.26 7.22 17.41
CA GLY A 337 -22.69 6.56 18.65
C GLY A 337 -22.26 7.31 19.90
N THR A 338 -22.09 8.64 19.84
CA THR A 338 -21.82 9.47 21.00
C THR A 338 -23.13 9.80 21.70
N TRP A 339 -23.27 9.39 22.96
CA TRP A 339 -24.41 9.75 23.82
C TRP A 339 -24.58 11.27 23.99
N LEU A 340 -23.54 12.06 23.66
CA LEU A 340 -23.58 13.51 23.56
C LEU A 340 -23.63 13.97 22.09
N PRO A 341 -24.64 14.76 21.69
CA PRO A 341 -24.63 15.48 20.42
C PRO A 341 -23.38 16.36 20.28
N THR A 342 -22.88 16.50 19.06
CA THR A 342 -21.82 17.45 18.72
C THR A 342 -22.22 18.85 19.18
N ASN A 343 -21.30 19.57 19.82
CA ASN A 343 -21.48 20.90 20.44
C ASN A 343 -22.30 20.97 21.75
N LEU A 344 -22.86 19.86 22.27
CA LEU A 344 -23.65 19.94 23.52
C LEU A 344 -22.81 20.46 24.70
N TRP A 345 -21.54 20.04 24.80
CA TRP A 345 -20.63 20.50 25.85
C TRP A 345 -20.24 21.98 25.70
N GLU A 346 -20.06 22.43 24.47
CA GLU A 346 -19.66 23.81 24.13
C GLU A 346 -20.84 24.78 24.31
N ASP A 347 -22.05 24.35 23.96
CA ASP A 347 -23.29 25.11 24.14
C ASP A 347 -23.65 25.29 25.63
N CYS A 348 -23.38 24.29 26.47
CA CYS A 348 -23.60 24.40 27.93
C CYS A 348 -22.63 25.36 28.63
N PHE A 349 -21.41 25.58 28.11
CA PHE A 349 -20.44 26.53 28.67
C PHE A 349 -20.58 27.95 28.11
N ALA A 350 -21.27 28.12 26.98
CA ALA A 350 -21.52 29.44 26.39
C ALA A 350 -22.61 30.25 27.13
N LEU A 351 -23.35 29.63 28.05
CA LEU A 351 -24.45 30.27 28.80
C LEU A 351 -24.02 31.01 30.08
N ASP A 352 -22.75 30.92 30.51
CA ASP A 352 -22.28 31.51 31.78
C ASP A 352 -21.49 32.83 31.62
N ARG A 353 -21.72 33.58 30.53
CA ARG A 353 -21.21 34.95 30.40
C ARG A 353 -22.29 35.93 29.95
N GLU A 354 -23.22 36.23 30.85
CA GLU A 354 -23.84 37.56 30.82
C GLU A 354 -22.94 38.57 31.55
N PRO A 355 -22.76 39.78 30.99
CA PRO A 355 -21.87 40.79 31.54
C PRO A 355 -22.52 41.53 32.70
N ALA A 356 -21.73 41.84 33.74
CA ALA A 356 -22.01 42.92 34.68
C ALA A 356 -21.15 44.14 34.34
#